data_AF-H2C4C4-F1
#
_entry.id   AF-H2C4C4-F1
#
_cell.length_a   1.000
_cell.length_b   1.000
_cell.length_c   1.000
_cell.angle_alpha   90.00
_cell.angle_beta   90.00
_cell.angle_gamma   90.00
#
_symmetry.space_group_name_H-M   'P 1'
#
loop_
_entity.id
_entity.type
_entity.pdbx_description
1 polymer ?
#
loop_
_entity_poly.entity_id
_entity_poly.type
_entity_poly.pdbx_seq_one_letter_code
_entity_poly.pdbx_strand_id
1 'polypeptide(L)'
;MFKDPISLLKFEHAVIRIRSDMALRTLGCGVGWTLLEELHSFVVGWHARIEDVYVFPLLGDEVKPFSNDHMLISKYGDAVIKEKRKDWAER
;
A
#
# COMPACT_ATOMS: atom_id res chain seq x y z
N MET A 1 -2.84 13.72 -17.91
CA MET A 1 -3.59 14.29 -16.77
C MET A 1 -4.71 13.33 -16.44
N PHE A 2 -4.83 12.89 -15.19
CA PHE A 2 -5.92 12.02 -14.73
C PHE A 2 -7.25 12.78 -14.84
N LYS A 3 -8.29 12.09 -15.32
CA LYS A 3 -9.58 12.71 -15.62
C LYS A 3 -10.59 12.56 -14.48
N ASP A 4 -10.33 11.62 -13.58
CA ASP A 4 -11.19 11.31 -12.45
C ASP A 4 -10.36 10.58 -11.35
N PRO A 5 -10.83 10.59 -10.08
CA PRO A 5 -10.13 9.94 -8.97
C PRO A 5 -9.90 8.43 -9.18
N ILE A 6 -10.84 7.72 -9.83
CA ILE A 6 -10.68 6.29 -10.08
C ILE A 6 -9.54 6.02 -11.06
N SER A 7 -9.36 6.87 -12.08
CA SER A 7 -8.23 6.78 -13.00
C SER A 7 -6.88 7.02 -12.32
N LEU A 8 -6.84 7.92 -11.32
CA LEU A 8 -5.65 8.14 -10.49
C LEU A 8 -5.36 6.90 -9.62
N LEU A 9 -6.36 6.39 -8.89
CA LEU A 9 -6.19 5.21 -8.03
C LEU A 9 -5.75 3.97 -8.82
N LYS A 10 -6.29 3.76 -10.03
CA LYS A 10 -5.84 2.69 -10.93
C LYS A 10 -4.38 2.83 -11.34
N PHE A 11 -3.91 4.06 -11.55
CA PHE A 11 -2.51 4.32 -11.82
C PHE A 11 -1.65 4.08 -10.58
N GLU A 12 -2.10 4.52 -9.40
CA GLU A 12 -1.42 4.26 -8.14
C GLU A 12 -1.28 2.76 -7.88
N HIS A 13 -2.30 1.94 -8.16
CA HIS A 13 -2.20 0.47 -8.13
C HIS A 13 -1.09 -0.08 -9.04
N ALA A 14 -0.92 0.48 -10.24
CA ALA A 14 0.17 0.07 -11.14
C ALA A 14 1.54 0.43 -10.55
N VAL A 15 1.67 1.62 -9.96
CA VAL A 15 2.89 2.05 -9.25
C VAL A 15 3.19 1.15 -8.05
N ILE A 16 2.17 0.82 -7.25
CA ILE A 16 2.29 -0.07 -6.08
C ILE A 16 2.81 -1.43 -6.52
N ARG A 17 2.23 -2.04 -7.56
CA ARG A 17 2.68 -3.34 -8.09
C ARG A 17 4.16 -3.34 -8.49
N ILE A 18 4.59 -2.32 -9.23
CA ILE A 18 5.99 -2.21 -9.67
C ILE A 18 6.92 -2.04 -8.47
N ARG A 19 6.58 -1.15 -7.54
CA ARG A 19 7.40 -0.91 -6.34
C ARG A 19 7.45 -2.13 -5.42
N SER A 20 6.36 -2.89 -5.29
CA SER A 20 6.34 -4.16 -4.56
C SER A 20 7.33 -5.15 -5.17
N ASP A 21 7.27 -5.39 -6.48
CA ASP A 21 8.20 -6.31 -7.17
C ASP A 21 9.67 -5.87 -7.00
N MET A 22 9.95 -4.57 -7.14
CA MET A 22 11.29 -4.02 -6.92
C MET A 22 11.78 -4.21 -5.48
N ALA A 23 10.95 -3.87 -4.49
CA ALA A 23 11.28 -4.04 -3.07
C ALA A 23 11.58 -5.51 -2.77
N LEU A 24 10.70 -6.44 -3.18
CA LEU A 24 10.85 -7.87 -2.97
C LEU A 24 12.16 -8.43 -3.54
N ARG A 25 12.47 -8.10 -4.80
CA ARG A 25 13.71 -8.54 -5.47
C ARG A 25 14.98 -8.02 -4.79
N THR A 26 14.86 -6.92 -4.05
CA THR A 26 15.98 -6.25 -3.39
C THR A 26 15.97 -6.37 -1.87
N LEU A 27 15.04 -7.13 -1.26
CA LEU A 27 14.97 -7.32 0.20
C LEU A 27 16.25 -7.90 0.82
N GLY A 28 17.10 -8.54 0.02
CA GLY A 28 18.42 -9.03 0.43
C GLY A 28 19.47 -7.94 0.64
N CYS A 29 19.21 -6.70 0.23
CA CYS A 29 20.07 -5.54 0.44
C CYS A 29 19.36 -4.44 1.23
N GLY A 30 20.11 -3.53 1.85
CA GLY A 30 19.53 -2.43 2.63
C GLY A 30 18.57 -1.54 1.83
N VAL A 31 18.81 -1.40 0.52
CA VAL A 31 17.97 -0.60 -0.40
C VAL A 31 16.56 -1.17 -0.52
N GLY A 32 16.38 -2.49 -0.54
CA GLY A 32 15.04 -3.07 -0.67
C GLY A 32 14.14 -2.78 0.54
N TRP A 33 14.73 -2.67 1.73
CA TRP A 33 14.00 -2.27 2.92
C TRP A 33 13.58 -0.79 2.88
N THR A 34 14.45 0.09 2.37
CA THR A 34 14.08 1.50 2.16
C THR A 34 12.95 1.62 1.14
N LEU A 35 13.01 0.88 0.03
CA LEU A 35 11.93 0.85 -0.96
C LEU A 35 10.61 0.33 -0.37
N LEU A 36 10.67 -0.71 0.48
CA LEU A 36 9.49 -1.25 1.16
C LEU A 36 8.89 -0.24 2.15
N GLU A 37 9.73 0.48 2.91
CA GLU A 37 9.30 1.54 3.82
C GLU A 37 8.62 2.70 3.08
N GLU A 38 9.22 3.17 1.99
CA GLU A 38 8.64 4.22 1.15
C GLU A 38 7.32 3.77 0.51
N LEU A 39 7.25 2.52 0.04
CA LEU A 39 6.03 1.95 -0.51
C LEU A 39 4.93 1.85 0.55
N HIS A 40 5.24 1.32 1.74
CA HIS A 40 4.29 1.20 2.83
C HIS A 40 3.75 2.57 3.26
N SER A 41 4.63 3.56 3.40
CA SER A 41 4.26 4.94 3.70
C SER A 41 3.34 5.53 2.61
N PHE A 42 3.63 5.27 1.33
CA PHE A 42 2.76 5.68 0.23
C PHE A 42 1.39 4.99 0.27
N VAL A 43 1.35 3.67 0.49
CA VAL A 43 0.09 2.91 0.54
C VAL A 43 -0.77 3.36 1.71
N VAL A 44 -0.23 3.36 2.92
CA VAL A 44 -1.01 3.62 4.15
C VAL A 44 -1.23 5.12 4.38
N GLY A 45 -0.19 5.93 4.18
CA GLY A 45 -0.22 7.36 4.47
C GLY A 45 -0.94 8.20 3.41
N TRP A 46 -1.04 7.68 2.18
CA TRP A 46 -1.67 8.38 1.06
C TRP A 46 -2.80 7.56 0.43
N HIS A 47 -2.46 6.48 -0.29
CA HIS A 47 -3.42 5.80 -1.17
C HIS A 47 -4.67 5.30 -0.44
N ALA A 48 -4.48 4.45 0.59
CA ALA A 48 -5.55 3.92 1.43
C ALA A 48 -6.36 5.04 2.09
N ARG A 49 -5.67 6.10 2.58
CA ARG A 49 -6.33 7.24 3.20
C ARG A 49 -7.21 8.02 2.21
N ILE A 50 -6.77 8.17 0.97
CA ILE A 50 -7.57 8.83 -0.07
C ILE A 50 -8.82 8.01 -0.35
N GLU A 51 -8.69 6.69 -0.46
CA GLU A 51 -9.82 5.79 -0.64
C GLU A 51 -10.81 5.87 0.53
N ASP A 52 -10.33 5.67 1.76
CA ASP A 52 -11.16 5.64 2.97
C ASP A 52 -11.88 6.96 3.24
N VAL A 53 -11.22 8.10 3.00
CA VAL A 53 -11.77 9.42 3.38
C VAL A 53 -12.60 10.05 2.26
N TYR A 54 -12.25 9.83 0.99
CA TYR A 54 -12.85 10.57 -0.12
C TYR A 54 -13.60 9.71 -1.13
N VAL A 55 -13.24 8.43 -1.31
CA VAL A 55 -13.84 7.59 -2.36
C VAL A 55 -14.88 6.65 -1.78
N PHE A 56 -14.52 5.88 -0.76
CA PHE A 56 -15.39 4.90 -0.11
C PHE A 56 -16.69 5.49 0.45
N PRO A 57 -16.72 6.69 1.06
CA PRO A 57 -17.97 7.30 1.50
C PRO A 57 -18.98 7.56 0.36
N LEU A 58 -18.52 7.63 -0.89
CA LEU A 58 -19.38 7.80 -2.07
C LEU A 58 -19.98 6.47 -2.56
N LEU A 59 -19.50 5.33 -2.04
CA LEU A 59 -19.85 3.99 -2.50
C LEU A 59 -20.72 3.20 -1.50
N GLY A 60 -20.99 3.75 -0.30
CA GLY A 60 -21.88 3.16 0.70
C GLY A 60 -21.19 2.15 1.62
N ASP A 61 -21.95 1.25 2.25
CA ASP A 61 -21.41 0.32 3.26
C ASP A 61 -20.66 -0.88 2.68
N GLU A 62 -20.82 -1.16 1.38
CA GLU A 62 -20.21 -2.32 0.71
C GLU A 62 -18.68 -2.26 0.68
N VAL A 63 -18.09 -1.08 0.86
CA VAL A 63 -16.64 -0.85 0.84
C VAL A 63 -15.97 -1.01 2.20
N LYS A 64 -16.74 -1.23 3.27
CA LYS A 64 -16.21 -1.44 4.63
C LYS A 64 -15.15 -2.54 4.72
N PRO A 65 -15.26 -3.69 4.02
CA PRO A 65 -14.20 -4.70 4.00
C PRO A 65 -12.86 -4.14 3.49
N PHE A 66 -12.86 -3.25 2.49
CA PHE A 66 -11.63 -2.69 1.92
C PHE A 66 -10.92 -1.75 2.91
N SER A 67 -11.66 -0.95 3.69
CA SER A 67 -11.07 -0.19 4.80
C SER A 67 -10.46 -1.09 5.89
N ASN A 68 -11.06 -2.26 6.14
CA ASN A 68 -10.46 -3.22 7.07
C ASN A 68 -9.16 -3.83 6.50
N ASP A 69 -9.10 -4.07 5.19
CA ASP A 69 -7.89 -4.52 4.51
C ASP A 69 -6.78 -3.47 4.61
N HIS A 70 -7.10 -2.17 4.50
CA HIS A 70 -6.14 -1.09 4.74
C HIS A 70 -5.59 -1.10 6.17
N MET A 71 -6.44 -1.33 7.16
CA MET A 71 -6.00 -1.48 8.55
C MET A 71 -5.08 -2.69 8.71
N LEU A 72 -5.39 -3.82 8.07
CA LEU A 72 -4.54 -5.01 8.08
C LEU A 72 -3.18 -4.72 7.43
N ILE A 73 -3.16 -4.12 6.24
CA ILE A 73 -1.94 -3.72 5.54
C ILE A 73 -1.10 -2.80 6.41
N SER A 74 -1.72 -1.80 7.05
CA SER A 74 -1.03 -0.90 7.99
C SER A 74 -0.36 -1.68 9.12
N LYS A 75 -1.12 -2.49 9.86
CA LYS A 75 -0.58 -3.20 11.05
C LYS A 75 0.44 -4.26 10.67
N TYR A 76 0.18 -5.02 9.61
CA TYR A 76 1.09 -6.06 9.14
C TYR A 76 2.38 -5.43 8.59
N GLY A 77 2.28 -4.44 7.72
CA GLY A 77 3.42 -3.74 7.14
C GLY A 77 4.29 -3.03 8.20
N ASP A 78 3.67 -2.39 9.19
CA ASP A 78 4.38 -1.78 10.32
C ASP A 78 5.25 -2.81 11.06
N ALA A 79 4.69 -3.99 11.34
CA ALA A 79 5.42 -5.08 12.00
C ALA A 79 6.56 -5.63 11.12
N VAL A 80 6.29 -5.88 9.84
CA VAL A 80 7.28 -6.35 8.86
C VAL A 80 8.48 -5.41 8.78
N ILE A 81 8.23 -4.11 8.67
CA ILE A 81 9.26 -3.08 8.55
C ILE A 81 10.06 -2.97 9.85
N LYS A 82 9.37 -2.88 11.00
CA LYS A 82 10.00 -2.70 12.31
C LYS A 82 10.90 -3.88 12.67
N GLU A 83 10.43 -5.10 12.45
CA GLU A 83 11.16 -6.32 12.81
C GLU A 83 12.08 -6.83 11.69
N LYS A 84 12.06 -6.18 10.52
CA LYS A 84 12.80 -6.61 9.31
C LYS A 84 12.57 -8.09 8.97
N ARG A 85 11.32 -8.54 9.10
CA ARG A 85 10.89 -9.93 8.86
C ARG A 85 10.73 -10.22 7.38
N LYS A 86 11.83 -10.62 6.73
CA LYS A 86 11.86 -10.92 5.30
C LYS A 86 10.85 -12.00 4.89
N ASP A 87 10.68 -13.03 5.73
CA ASP A 87 9.74 -14.14 5.54
C ASP A 87 8.27 -13.71 5.54
N TRP A 88 7.99 -12.54 6.07
CA TRP A 88 6.67 -11.91 6.09
C TRP A 88 6.53 -10.88 4.97
N ALA A 89 7.59 -10.13 4.67
CA ALA A 89 7.61 -9.19 3.56
C ALA A 89 7.34 -9.85 2.19
N GLU A 90 7.69 -11.13 2.03
CA GLU A 90 7.48 -11.91 0.80
C GLU A 90 6.05 -12.45 0.61
N ARG A 91 5.13 -12.23 1.56
CA ARG A 91 3.74 -12.72 1.54
C ARG A 91 2.76 -11.63 1.15
#